data_AF-A0AAU5X7N3-F1
#
_entry.id   AF-A0AAU5X7N3-F1
#
_cell.length_a   1.000
_cell.length_b   1.000
_cell.length_c   1.000
_cell.angle_alpha   90.00
_cell.angle_beta   90.00
_cell.angle_gamma   90.00
#
_symmetry.space_group_name_H-M   'P 1'
#
loop_
_entity.id
_entity.type
_entity.pdbx_description
1 polymer ?
#
loop_
_entity_poly.entity_id
_entity_poly.type
_entity_poly.pdbx_seq_one_letter_code
_entity_poly.pdbx_strand_id
1 'polypeptide(L)'
;MVVPHVLEARKRQAPVVASAATLTEVLRGSPRDAGVHRVLKKVDVVPLTKELGRSAGELLGASGLPATATVDAMVVATALAQQRPVMILTSDPGDVSALVGEATGVGILHV
;
A
#
# COMPACT_ATOMS: atom_id res chain seq x y z
N MET A 1 3.10 4.42 11.96
CA MET A 1 4.56 4.65 12.10
C MET A 1 5.31 3.69 11.17
N VAL A 2 5.76 4.10 9.97
CA VAL A 2 6.20 3.13 8.91
C VAL A 2 7.72 2.87 8.88
N VAL A 3 8.54 3.82 9.32
CA VAL A 3 10.02 3.77 9.20
C VAL A 3 10.66 2.52 9.83
N PRO A 4 10.29 2.07 11.05
CA PRO A 4 10.87 0.86 11.64
C PRO A 4 10.67 -0.38 10.76
N HIS A 5 9.51 -0.49 10.10
CA HIS A 5 9.19 -1.62 9.24
C HIS A 5 9.96 -1.60 7.93
N VAL A 6 10.21 -0.41 7.35
CA VAL A 6 11.09 -0.27 6.18
C VAL A 6 12.50 -0.76 6.52
N LEU A 7 13.00 -0.45 7.72
CA LEU A 7 14.31 -0.93 8.17
C LEU A 7 14.32 -2.44 8.40
N GLU A 8 13.27 -2.99 8.99
CA GLU A 8 13.14 -4.44 9.21
C GLU A 8 13.05 -5.22 7.89
N ALA A 9 12.26 -4.73 6.92
CA ALA A 9 12.20 -5.32 5.58
C ALA A 9 13.57 -5.30 4.90
N ARG A 10 14.32 -4.20 5.02
CA ARG A 10 15.70 -4.10 4.52
C ARG A 10 16.64 -5.13 5.15
N LYS A 11 16.57 -5.33 6.47
CA LYS A 11 17.37 -6.38 7.15
C LYS A 11 17.06 -7.78 6.59
N ARG A 12 15.80 -8.02 6.23
CA ARG A 12 15.33 -9.28 5.63
C ARG A 12 15.52 -9.35 4.12
N GLN A 13 16.12 -8.33 3.51
CA GLN A 13 16.23 -8.19 2.05
C GLN A 13 14.88 -8.29 1.32
N ALA A 14 13.78 -7.96 2.01
CA ALA A 14 12.46 -7.92 1.43
C ALA A 14 12.26 -6.59 0.68
N PRO A 15 11.75 -6.62 -0.57
CA PRO A 15 11.35 -5.41 -1.27
C PRO A 15 10.31 -4.64 -0.47
N VAL A 16 10.42 -3.31 -0.46
CA VAL A 16 9.41 -2.43 0.14
C VAL A 16 8.75 -1.69 -0.99
N VAL A 17 7.48 -1.97 -1.26
CA VAL A 17 6.73 -1.42 -2.38
C VAL A 17 5.68 -0.44 -1.87
N ALA A 18 5.50 0.67 -2.57
CA ALA A 18 4.38 1.59 -2.36
C ALA A 18 3.69 1.92 -3.68
N SER A 19 2.36 2.00 -3.67
CA SER A 19 1.63 2.54 -4.82
C SER A 19 1.92 4.04 -4.97
N ALA A 20 2.18 4.50 -6.18
CA ALA A 20 2.34 5.93 -6.47
C ALA A 20 1.14 6.78 -6.00
N ALA A 21 -0.06 6.18 -5.89
CA ALA A 21 -1.24 6.85 -5.35
C ALA A 21 -1.03 7.37 -3.91
N THR A 22 -0.29 6.63 -3.08
CA THR A 22 -0.01 6.99 -1.66
C THR A 22 0.86 8.24 -1.53
N LEU A 23 1.58 8.64 -2.58
CA LEU A 23 2.34 9.89 -2.57
C LEU A 23 1.44 11.10 -2.36
N THR A 24 0.20 11.04 -2.86
CA THR A 24 -0.78 12.13 -2.70
C THR A 24 -1.19 12.34 -1.23
N GLU A 25 -1.11 11.29 -0.41
CA GLU A 25 -1.44 11.35 1.01
C GLU A 25 -0.35 12.02 1.83
N VAL A 26 0.92 11.94 1.42
CA VAL A 26 2.07 12.34 2.25
C VAL A 26 2.85 13.54 1.72
N LEU A 27 2.86 13.81 0.41
CA LEU A 27 3.60 14.93 -0.17
C LEU A 27 2.72 16.20 -0.22
N ARG A 28 3.33 17.35 0.05
CA ARG A 28 2.67 18.68 0.03
C ARG A 28 3.41 19.72 -0.80
N GLY A 29 4.53 19.35 -1.43
CA GLY A 29 5.34 20.24 -2.25
C GLY A 29 6.10 21.29 -1.44
N SER A 30 6.46 20.98 -0.19
CA SER A 30 7.10 21.92 0.73
C SER A 30 8.42 21.37 1.28
N PRO A 31 9.30 22.20 1.88
CA PRO A 31 10.51 21.72 2.55
C PRO A 31 10.25 20.66 3.65
N ARG A 32 9.02 20.57 4.18
CA ARG A 32 8.63 19.55 5.16
C ARG A 32 8.65 18.12 4.56
N ASP A 33 8.59 17.99 3.24
CA ASP A 33 8.58 16.70 2.53
C ASP A 33 9.98 16.04 2.51
N ALA A 34 11.04 16.74 2.94
CA ALA A 34 12.41 16.23 2.93
C ALA A 34 12.55 14.90 3.69
N GLY A 35 11.82 14.74 4.79
CA GLY A 35 11.76 13.49 5.55
C GLY A 35 11.13 12.35 4.75
N VAL A 36 10.02 12.63 4.05
CA VAL A 36 9.31 11.67 3.19
C VAL A 36 10.20 11.24 2.03
N HIS A 37 10.82 12.17 1.32
CA HIS A 37 11.75 11.85 0.21
C HIS A 37 12.94 10.99 0.67
N ARG A 38 13.44 11.16 1.90
CA ARG A 38 14.49 10.30 2.45
C ARG A 38 14.02 8.85 2.63
N VAL A 39 12.76 8.64 3.03
CA VAL A 39 12.17 7.30 3.14
C VAL A 39 11.92 6.72 1.75
N LEU A 40 11.37 7.49 0.81
CA LEU A 40 11.07 7.04 -0.55
C LEU A 40 12.31 6.55 -1.31
N LYS A 41 13.52 7.04 -1.00
CA LYS A 41 14.78 6.48 -1.54
C LYS A 41 15.02 5.00 -1.20
N LYS A 42 14.25 4.44 -0.26
CA LYS A 42 14.35 3.05 0.18
C LYS A 42 13.13 2.20 -0.20
N VAL A 43 12.18 2.78 -0.93
CA VAL A 43 10.89 2.19 -1.28
C VAL A 43 10.75 2.20 -2.79
N ASP A 44 10.38 1.06 -3.36
CA ASP A 44 10.05 0.94 -4.77
C ASP A 44 8.63 1.47 -4.98
N VAL A 45 8.54 2.70 -5.46
CA VAL A 45 7.25 3.31 -5.79
C VAL A 45 6.81 2.83 -7.17
N VAL A 46 5.73 2.07 -7.23
CA VAL A 46 5.21 1.49 -8.48
C VAL A 46 4.08 2.36 -9.05
N PRO A 47 4.00 2.52 -10.39
CA PRO A 47 2.97 3.33 -11.01
C PRO A 47 1.59 2.70 -10.85
N LEU A 48 0.56 3.52 -10.67
CA LEU A 48 -0.82 3.08 -10.76
C LEU A 48 -1.21 2.94 -12.24
N THR A 49 -1.29 1.71 -12.72
CA THR A 49 -1.71 1.42 -14.11
C THR A 49 -3.24 1.34 -14.22
N LYS A 50 -3.75 1.31 -15.46
CA LYS A 50 -5.17 1.10 -15.73
C LYS A 50 -5.67 -0.23 -15.16
N GLU A 51 -4.85 -1.27 -15.25
CA GLU A 51 -5.15 -2.62 -14.77
C GLU A 51 -5.29 -2.62 -13.24
N LEU A 52 -4.33 -1.99 -12.54
CA LEU A 52 -4.40 -1.84 -11.08
C LEU A 52 -5.61 -1.00 -10.66
N GLY A 53 -5.92 0.07 -11.40
CA GLY A 53 -7.11 0.90 -11.16
C GLY A 53 -8.42 0.11 -11.33
N ARG A 54 -8.52 -0.71 -12.37
CA ARG A 54 -9.67 -1.61 -12.57
C ARG A 54 -9.79 -2.60 -11.41
N SER A 55 -8.70 -3.29 -11.06
CA SER A 55 -8.71 -4.25 -9.96
C SER A 55 -9.10 -3.59 -8.64
N ALA A 56 -8.60 -2.39 -8.35
CA ALA A 56 -9.01 -1.63 -7.16
C ALA A 56 -10.52 -1.34 -7.15
N GLY A 57 -11.11 -0.96 -8.29
CA GLY A 57 -12.56 -0.75 -8.41
C GLY A 57 -13.37 -2.02 -8.18
N GLU A 58 -12.91 -3.17 -8.69
CA GLU A 58 -13.54 -4.47 -8.46
C GLU A 58 -13.48 -4.87 -6.98
N LEU A 59 -12.34 -4.65 -6.31
CA LEU A 59 -12.17 -4.90 -4.87
C LEU A 59 -13.11 -4.03 -4.03
N LEU A 60 -13.26 -2.74 -4.36
CA LEU A 60 -14.22 -1.85 -3.68
C LEU A 60 -15.67 -2.31 -3.85
N GLY A 61 -16.03 -2.67 -5.08
CA GLY A 61 -17.38 -3.17 -5.38
C GLY A 61 -17.71 -4.44 -4.63
N ALA A 62 -16.73 -5.35 -4.48
CA ALA A 62 -16.89 -6.60 -3.76
C ALA A 62 -16.90 -6.42 -2.23
N SER A 63 -16.10 -5.49 -1.69
CA SER A 63 -16.00 -5.26 -0.24
C SER A 63 -17.17 -4.45 0.32
N GLY A 64 -17.88 -3.70 -0.52
CA GLY A 64 -18.96 -2.81 -0.10
C GLY A 64 -18.46 -1.55 0.63
N LEU A 65 -17.15 -1.30 0.63
CA LEU A 65 -16.57 -0.10 1.24
C LEU A 65 -16.94 1.17 0.46
N PRO A 66 -17.00 2.33 1.15
CA PRO A 66 -17.28 3.61 0.50
C PRO A 66 -16.14 4.03 -0.43
N ALA A 67 -16.44 4.95 -1.37
CA ALA A 67 -15.44 5.52 -2.29
C ALA A 67 -14.28 6.24 -1.58
N THR A 68 -14.40 6.56 -0.30
CA THR A 68 -13.29 7.09 0.51
C THR A 68 -12.16 6.09 0.70
N ALA A 69 -12.41 4.78 0.58
CA ALA A 69 -11.40 3.72 0.63
C ALA A 69 -10.67 3.51 -0.72
N THR A 70 -10.78 4.45 -1.66
CA THR A 70 -10.20 4.30 -3.01
C THR A 70 -8.69 4.11 -2.99
N VAL A 71 -7.97 4.84 -2.14
CA VAL A 71 -6.50 4.69 -2.03
C VAL A 71 -6.15 3.35 -1.41
N ASP A 72 -6.87 2.90 -0.38
CA ASP A 72 -6.66 1.57 0.23
C ASP A 72 -6.87 0.46 -0.79
N ALA A 73 -7.91 0.56 -1.62
CA ALA A 73 -8.15 -0.41 -2.69
C ALA A 73 -7.03 -0.43 -3.73
N MET A 74 -6.46 0.74 -4.08
CA MET A 74 -5.28 0.83 -4.96
C MET A 74 -4.04 0.21 -4.32
N VAL A 75 -3.86 0.37 -3.01
CA VAL A 75 -2.77 -0.26 -2.25
C VAL A 75 -2.93 -1.77 -2.23
N VAL A 76 -4.14 -2.27 -1.94
CA VAL A 76 -4.43 -3.72 -1.93
C VAL A 76 -4.26 -4.31 -3.32
N ALA A 77 -4.79 -3.68 -4.37
CA ALA A 77 -4.58 -4.13 -5.76
C ALA A 77 -3.08 -4.19 -6.12
N THR A 78 -2.31 -3.19 -5.70
CA THR A 78 -0.85 -3.16 -5.89
C THR A 78 -0.17 -4.32 -5.16
N ALA A 79 -0.58 -4.62 -3.92
CA ALA A 79 -0.04 -5.71 -3.12
C ALA A 79 -0.38 -7.09 -3.71
N LEU A 80 -1.62 -7.28 -4.18
CA LEU A 80 -2.07 -8.54 -4.80
C LEU A 80 -1.37 -8.83 -6.13
N ALA A 81 -0.83 -7.81 -6.80
CA ALA A 81 -0.02 -7.94 -8.01
C ALA A 81 1.46 -8.29 -7.74
N GLN A 82 1.93 -8.22 -6.49
CA GLN A 82 3.30 -8.62 -6.15
C GLN A 82 3.43 -10.14 -6.00
N GLN A 83 4.67 -10.64 -6.05
CA GLN A 83 4.96 -12.03 -5.73
C GLN A 83 4.66 -12.32 -4.25
N ARG A 84 3.83 -13.34 -4.00
CA ARG A 84 3.44 -13.77 -2.65
C ARG A 84 4.55 -14.61 -2.00
N PRO A 85 4.70 -14.60 -0.66
CA PRO A 85 3.86 -13.92 0.32
C PRO A 85 4.13 -12.41 0.41
N VAL A 86 3.09 -11.64 0.72
CA VAL A 86 3.16 -10.18 0.94
C VAL A 86 2.67 -9.79 2.32
N MET A 87 3.13 -8.65 2.84
CA MET A 87 2.66 -8.05 4.08
C MET A 87 2.21 -6.61 3.81
N ILE A 88 0.95 -6.29 4.08
CA ILE A 88 0.38 -4.94 3.95
C ILE A 88 0.46 -4.25 5.30
N LEU A 89 1.04 -3.06 5.34
CA LEU A 89 1.13 -2.24 6.54
C LEU A 89 0.09 -1.13 6.46
N THR A 90 -0.79 -1.06 7.46
CA THR A 90 -1.91 -0.11 7.48
C THR A 90 -2.21 0.34 8.90
N SER A 91 -2.71 1.56 9.06
CA SER A 91 -3.31 2.01 10.32
C SER A 91 -4.76 1.55 10.47
N ASP A 92 -5.44 1.20 9.37
CA ASP A 92 -6.79 0.65 9.37
C ASP A 92 -6.78 -0.77 8.80
N PRO A 93 -6.61 -1.80 9.67
CA PRO A 93 -6.65 -3.19 9.22
C PRO A 93 -8.05 -3.64 8.82
N GLY A 94 -9.12 -2.94 9.21
CA GLY A 94 -10.51 -3.31 8.89
C GLY A 94 -10.79 -3.17 7.41
N ASP A 95 -10.52 -1.98 6.86
CA ASP A 95 -10.71 -1.70 5.44
C ASP A 95 -9.82 -2.59 4.56
N VAL A 96 -8.55 -2.75 4.94
CA VAL A 96 -7.63 -3.62 4.21
C VAL A 96 -8.07 -5.08 4.25
N SER A 97 -8.58 -5.58 5.38
CA SER A 97 -9.07 -6.97 5.47
C SER A 97 -10.29 -7.19 4.58
N ALA A 98 -11.23 -6.24 4.56
CA ALA A 98 -12.40 -6.29 3.69
C ALA A 98 -12.02 -6.27 2.19
N LEU A 99 -11.00 -5.49 1.82
CA LEU A 99 -10.49 -5.42 0.44
C LEU A 99 -9.68 -6.65 0.04
N VAL A 100 -8.89 -7.23 0.95
CA VAL A 100 -8.11 -8.46 0.67
C VAL A 100 -9.05 -9.66 0.45
N GLY A 101 -10.16 -9.71 1.18
CA GLY A 101 -11.16 -10.77 1.08
C GLY A 101 -10.52 -12.15 1.32
N GLU A 102 -10.75 -13.08 0.40
CA GLU A 102 -10.26 -14.47 0.49
C GLU A 102 -8.86 -14.67 -0.11
N ALA A 103 -8.15 -13.59 -0.48
CA ALA A 103 -6.83 -13.72 -1.08
C ALA A 103 -5.82 -14.34 -0.11
N THR A 104 -5.20 -15.45 -0.53
CA THR A 104 -4.21 -16.19 0.27
C THR A 104 -2.80 -15.62 0.13
N GLY A 105 -1.94 -15.85 1.12
CA GLY A 105 -0.55 -15.40 1.10
C GLY A 105 -0.37 -13.89 1.32
N VAL A 106 -1.38 -13.24 1.93
CA VAL A 106 -1.39 -11.83 2.28
C VAL A 106 -1.46 -11.71 3.80
N GLY A 107 -0.42 -11.16 4.42
CA GLY A 107 -0.45 -10.74 5.82
C GLY A 107 -0.85 -9.27 5.94
N ILE A 108 -1.49 -8.91 7.04
CA ILE A 108 -1.84 -7.53 7.37
C ILE A 108 -1.19 -7.19 8.72
N LEU A 109 -0.48 -6.07 8.79
CA LEU A 109 0.16 -5.57 10.00
C LEU A 109 -0.35 -4.17 10.32
N HIS A 110 -0.93 -4.01 11.51
CA HIS A 110 -1.33 -2.71 12.05
C HIS A 110 -0.09 -1.91 12.48
N VAL A 111 0.05 -0.66 12.02
CA VAL A 111 1.19 0.24 12.31
C VAL A 111 0.83 1.64 12.80
#